data_AF-A0A235I0K0-F1
#
_entry.id   AF-A0A235I0K0-F1
#
_cell.length_a   1.000
_cell.length_b   1.000
_cell.length_c   1.000
_cell.angle_alpha   90.00
_cell.angle_beta   90.00
_cell.angle_gamma   90.00
#
_symmetry.space_group_name_H-M   'P 1'
#
loop_
_entity.id
_entity.type
_entity.pdbx_description
1 polymer ?
#
loop_
_entity_poly.entity_id
_entity_poly.type
_entity_poly.pdbx_seq_one_letter_code
_entity_poly.pdbx_strand_id
1 'polypeptide(L)'
;MRILTLLALAIAIAAVTFALQNSAPVAVQFLVWRSLDLSMALILLLTFSFGVLFGFIISLFPAIKGMRKRSELRRKIEQQTDDIEDLNRQLTEANNQLQVLQSTQPQHYLPQDASSNYSSDAYLE
;
A
#
# COMPACT_ATOMS: atom_id res chain seq x y z
N MET A 1 2.86 3.93 -16.14
CA MET A 1 3.17 2.93 -17.19
C MET A 1 2.85 3.42 -18.60
N ARG A 2 1.65 3.94 -18.88
CA ARG A 2 1.24 4.35 -20.25
C ARG A 2 2.14 5.40 -20.92
N ILE A 3 2.65 6.38 -20.15
CA ILE A 3 3.54 7.42 -20.70
C ILE A 3 4.91 6.85 -21.11
N LEU A 4 5.44 5.90 -20.34
CA LEU A 4 6.73 5.26 -20.62
C LEU A 4 6.65 4.37 -21.86
N THR A 5 5.54 3.65 -22.04
CA THR A 5 5.32 2.83 -23.25
C THR A 5 5.19 3.71 -24.50
N LEU A 6 4.52 4.86 -24.40
CA LEU A 6 4.43 5.82 -25.50
C LEU A 6 5.80 6.42 -25.84
N LEU A 7 6.60 6.78 -24.82
CA LEU A 7 7.95 7.27 -25.01
C LEU A 7 8.86 6.20 -25.65
N ALA A 8 8.79 4.95 -25.17
CA ALA A 8 9.55 3.84 -25.73
C ALA A 8 9.17 3.58 -27.20
N LEU A 9 7.89 3.66 -27.54
CA LEU A 9 7.42 3.54 -28.91
C LEU A 9 7.94 4.69 -29.80
N ALA A 10 7.89 5.93 -29.31
CA ALA A 10 8.43 7.08 -30.02
C ALA A 10 9.95 6.93 -30.28
N ILE A 11 10.71 6.48 -29.28
CA ILE A 11 12.15 6.20 -29.42
C ILE A 11 12.40 5.07 -30.42
N ALA A 12 11.59 4.00 -30.40
CA ALA A 12 11.73 2.89 -31.34
C ALA A 12 11.49 3.34 -32.79
N ILE A 13 10.46 4.15 -33.03
CA ILE A 13 10.18 4.73 -34.36
C ILE A 13 11.34 5.62 -34.80
N ALA A 14 11.86 6.47 -33.91
CA ALA A 14 13.00 7.33 -34.20
C ALA A 14 14.26 6.51 -34.54
N ALA A 15 14.54 5.43 -33.79
CA ALA A 15 15.68 4.55 -34.03
C ALA A 15 15.59 3.82 -35.38
N VAL A 16 14.41 3.30 -35.74
CA VAL A 16 14.16 2.68 -37.05
C VAL A 16 14.32 3.70 -38.17
N THR A 17 13.75 4.90 -38.00
CA THR A 17 13.87 5.98 -38.97
C THR A 17 15.33 6.38 -39.16
N PHE A 18 16.09 6.51 -38.07
CA PHE A 18 17.52 6.80 -38.09
C PHE A 18 18.31 5.70 -38.82
N ALA A 19 18.01 4.43 -38.56
CA ALA A 19 18.64 3.29 -39.24
C ALA A 19 18.39 3.29 -40.75
N LEU A 20 17.14 3.55 -41.17
CA LEU A 20 16.77 3.57 -42.58
C LEU A 20 17.37 4.78 -43.32
N GLN A 21 17.31 5.96 -42.72
CA GLN A 21 17.86 7.17 -43.33
C GLN A 21 19.40 7.16 -43.37
N ASN A 22 20.05 6.55 -42.38
CA ASN A 22 21.50 6.48 -42.28
C ASN A 22 22.00 5.07 -42.59
N SER A 23 21.61 4.53 -43.76
CA SER A 23 21.98 3.18 -44.19
C SER A 23 23.46 3.03 -44.62
N ALA A 24 24.26 4.09 -44.51
CA ALA A 24 25.68 4.04 -44.83
C ALA A 24 26.40 3.02 -43.92
N PRO A 25 27.27 2.16 -44.48
CA PRO A 25 28.07 1.25 -43.69
C PRO A 25 29.01 2.05 -42.80
N VAL A 26 29.13 1.64 -41.54
CA VAL A 26 30.01 2.28 -40.58
C VAL A 26 31.05 1.29 -40.09
N ALA A 27 32.31 1.71 -40.26
CA ALA A 27 33.45 0.96 -39.80
C ALA A 27 33.50 1.00 -38.27
N VAL A 28 33.29 -0.16 -37.66
CA VAL A 28 33.49 -0.32 -36.21
C VAL A 28 34.89 -0.87 -35.98
N GLN A 29 35.75 -0.09 -35.33
CA GLN A 29 37.05 -0.55 -34.83
C GLN A 29 36.92 -0.87 -33.35
N PHE A 30 37.14 -2.13 -32.98
CA PHE A 30 37.00 -2.60 -31.61
C PHE A 30 38.29 -3.28 -31.16
N LEU A 31 39.11 -2.57 -30.39
CA LEU A 31 40.38 -3.05 -29.80
C LEU A 31 41.30 -3.81 -30.76
N VAL A 32 41.12 -5.13 -30.92
CA VAL A 32 41.96 -6.01 -31.77
C VAL A 32 41.24 -6.43 -33.07
N TRP A 33 39.94 -6.17 -33.20
CA TRP A 33 39.16 -6.52 -34.38
C TRP A 33 39.37 -5.50 -35.50
N ARG A 34 39.74 -6.02 -36.68
CA ARG A 34 39.85 -5.25 -37.92
C ARG A 34 38.47 -4.67 -38.27
N SER A 35 38.47 -3.46 -38.83
CA SER A 35 37.26 -2.73 -39.23
C SER A 35 36.23 -3.64 -39.89
N LEU A 36 35.11 -3.85 -39.20
CA LEU A 36 33.94 -4.51 -39.76
C LEU A 36 33.01 -3.42 -40.26
N ASP A 37 32.70 -3.45 -41.55
CA ASP A 37 31.72 -2.57 -42.18
C ASP A 37 30.33 -3.13 -41.88
N LEU A 38 29.80 -2.72 -40.73
CA LEU A 38 28.44 -3.08 -40.31
C LEU A 38 27.47 -2.01 -40.81
N SER A 39 26.28 -2.44 -41.23
CA SER A 39 25.20 -1.48 -41.49
C SER A 39 24.77 -0.85 -40.17
N MET A 40 24.38 0.43 -40.22
CA MET A 40 23.82 1.14 -39.07
C MET A 40 22.63 0.42 -38.44
N ALA A 41 21.80 -0.23 -39.28
CA ALA A 41 20.70 -1.05 -38.81
C ALA A 41 21.16 -2.20 -37.90
N LEU A 42 22.25 -2.92 -38.25
CA LEU A 42 22.78 -3.99 -37.42
C LEU A 42 23.38 -3.47 -36.11
N ILE A 43 24.11 -2.34 -36.16
CA ILE A 43 24.69 -1.72 -34.96
C ILE A 43 23.58 -1.30 -33.99
N LEU A 44 22.54 -0.64 -34.50
CA LEU A 44 21.39 -0.22 -33.70
C LEU A 44 20.61 -1.41 -33.15
N LEU A 45 20.39 -2.44 -33.96
CA LEU A 45 19.71 -3.65 -33.53
C LEU A 45 20.45 -4.30 -32.35
N LEU A 46 21.76 -4.52 -32.48
CA LEU A 46 22.58 -5.08 -31.40
C LEU A 46 22.52 -4.21 -30.14
N THR A 47 22.76 -2.91 -30.29
CA THR A 47 22.78 -1.97 -29.15
C THR A 47 21.44 -1.92 -28.44
N PHE A 48 20.34 -1.88 -29.20
CA PHE A 48 18.99 -1.85 -28.65
C PHE A 48 18.61 -3.18 -27.99
N SER A 49 18.98 -4.32 -28.60
CA SER A 49 18.81 -5.64 -28.00
C SER A 49 19.52 -5.75 -26.65
N PHE A 50 20.77 -5.27 -26.56
CA PHE A 50 21.47 -5.20 -25.27
C PHE A 50 20.75 -4.27 -24.29
N GLY A 51 20.33 -3.08 -24.74
CA GLY A 51 19.57 -2.14 -23.90
C GLY A 51 18.30 -2.75 -23.31
N VAL A 52 17.51 -3.46 -24.12
CA VAL A 52 16.30 -4.18 -23.66
C VAL A 52 16.67 -5.31 -22.69
N LEU A 53 17.73 -6.07 -22.98
CA LEU A 53 18.18 -7.16 -22.12
C LEU A 53 18.63 -6.64 -20.74
N PHE A 54 19.44 -5.59 -20.72
CA PHE A 54 19.86 -4.93 -19.47
C PHE A 54 18.66 -4.31 -18.74
N GLY A 55 17.74 -3.66 -19.46
CA GLY A 55 16.51 -3.13 -18.88
C GLY A 55 15.66 -4.21 -18.21
N PHE A 56 15.55 -5.38 -18.85
CA PHE A 56 14.85 -6.54 -18.27
C PHE A 56 15.53 -7.05 -17.01
N ILE A 57 16.85 -7.21 -17.04
CA ILE A 57 17.66 -7.64 -15.88
C ILE A 57 17.49 -6.65 -14.72
N ILE A 58 17.61 -5.35 -14.98
CA ILE A 58 17.45 -4.29 -13.98
C ILE A 58 16.03 -4.26 -13.42
N SER A 59 15.01 -4.48 -14.25
CA SER A 59 13.60 -4.55 -13.82
C SER A 59 13.32 -5.70 -12.83
N LEU A 60 14.15 -6.74 -12.84
CA LEU A 60 14.02 -7.88 -11.93
C LEU A 60 14.56 -7.59 -10.52
N PHE A 61 15.52 -6.66 -10.37
CA PHE A 61 16.09 -6.29 -9.07
C PHE A 61 15.07 -5.74 -8.05
N PRO A 62 14.15 -4.82 -8.42
CA PRO A 62 13.09 -4.33 -7.53
C PRO A 62 12.14 -5.40 -7.00
N ALA A 63 11.87 -6.45 -7.80
CA ALA A 63 10.95 -7.53 -7.40
C ALA A 63 11.44 -8.26 -6.14
N ILE A 64 12.75 -8.44 -6.02
CA ILE A 64 13.41 -9.10 -4.88
C ILE A 64 13.26 -8.24 -3.60
N LYS A 65 13.47 -6.92 -3.70
CA LYS A 65 13.27 -6.00 -2.55
C LYS A 65 11.79 -5.84 -2.18
N GLY A 66 10.90 -5.84 -3.18
CA GLY A 66 9.46 -5.75 -2.96
C GLY A 66 8.91 -6.92 -2.15
N MET A 67 9.48 -8.11 -2.30
CA MET A 67 9.03 -9.32 -1.60
C MET A 67 9.25 -9.25 -0.08
N ARG A 68 10.40 -8.71 0.35
CA ARG A 68 10.68 -8.47 1.79
C ARG A 68 9.75 -7.43 2.39
N LYS A 69 9.56 -6.30 1.70
CA LYS A 69 8.69 -5.21 2.17
C LYS A 69 7.22 -5.63 2.26
N ARG A 70 6.77 -6.51 1.35
CA ARG A 70 5.43 -7.11 1.39
C ARG A 70 5.25 -8.05 2.59
N SER A 71 6.25 -8.84 2.94
CA SER A 71 6.22 -9.70 4.12
C SER A 71 6.18 -8.90 5.43
N GLU A 72 6.99 -7.84 5.52
CA GLU A 72 6.98 -6.92 6.67
C GLU A 72 5.64 -6.20 6.83
N LEU A 73 5.05 -5.70 5.73
CA LEU A 73 3.71 -5.10 5.76
C LEU A 73 2.64 -6.10 6.20
N ARG A 74 2.72 -7.36 5.76
CA ARG A 74 1.79 -8.41 6.17
C ARG A 74 1.86 -8.69 7.67
N ARG A 75 3.08 -8.78 8.22
CA ARG A 75 3.28 -8.97 9.67
C ARG A 75 2.76 -7.79 10.50
N LYS A 76 2.93 -6.56 10.01
CA LYS A 76 2.36 -5.37 10.68
C LYS A 76 0.84 -5.40 10.70
N ILE A 77 0.19 -5.82 9.60
CA ILE A 77 -1.27 -5.96 9.55
C ILE A 77 -1.74 -7.01 10.56
N GLU A 78 -1.03 -8.13 10.65
CA GLU A 78 -1.35 -9.22 11.60
C GLU A 78 -1.20 -8.74 13.05
N GLN A 79 -0.07 -8.14 13.42
CA GLN A 79 0.12 -7.57 14.76
C GLN A 79 -0.94 -6.52 15.12
N GLN A 80 -1.26 -5.61 14.19
CA GLN A 80 -2.28 -4.60 14.45
C GLN A 80 -3.67 -5.20 14.63
N THR A 81 -3.95 -6.33 13.98
CA THR A 81 -5.22 -7.05 14.13
C THR A 81 -5.27 -7.72 15.50
N ASP A 82 -4.19 -8.35 15.93
CA ASP A 82 -4.06 -8.97 17.26
C ASP A 82 -4.20 -7.90 18.37
N ASP A 83 -3.54 -6.75 18.22
CA ASP A 83 -3.64 -5.62 19.17
C ASP A 83 -5.08 -5.09 19.29
N ILE A 84 -5.83 -5.03 18.19
CA ILE A 84 -7.24 -4.63 18.19
C ILE A 84 -8.11 -5.66 18.92
N GLU A 85 -7.82 -6.96 18.75
CA GLU A 85 -8.56 -8.01 19.44
C GLU A 85 -8.32 -7.96 20.94
N ASP A 86 -7.07 -7.83 21.38
CA ASP A 86 -6.73 -7.71 22.79
C ASP A 86 -7.31 -6.44 23.42
N LEU A 87 -7.27 -5.31 22.71
CA LEU A 87 -7.87 -4.08 23.20
C LEU A 87 -9.40 -4.19 23.35
N ASN A 88 -10.07 -4.88 22.42
CA ASN A 88 -11.51 -5.15 22.53
C ASN A 88 -11.85 -6.06 23.71
N ARG A 89 -11.01 -7.07 23.99
CA ARG A 89 -11.17 -7.95 25.17
C ARG A 89 -11.06 -7.13 26.46
N GLN A 90 -10.03 -6.31 26.58
CA GLN A 90 -9.85 -5.43 27.75
C GLN A 90 -11.02 -4.46 27.93
N LEU A 91 -11.51 -3.86 26.84
CA LEU A 91 -12.70 -2.99 26.87
C LEU A 91 -13.93 -3.75 27.38
N THR A 92 -14.13 -4.99 26.91
CA THR A 92 -15.24 -5.84 27.32
C THR A 92 -15.14 -6.20 28.80
N GLU A 93 -13.97 -6.59 29.28
CA GLU A 93 -13.71 -6.90 30.69
C GLU A 93 -13.92 -5.68 31.60
N ALA A 94 -13.38 -4.52 31.22
CA ALA A 94 -13.57 -3.27 31.95
C ALA A 94 -15.06 -2.87 32.02
N ASN A 95 -15.80 -3.03 30.91
CA ASN A 95 -17.22 -2.72 30.86
C ASN A 95 -18.04 -3.69 31.75
N ASN A 96 -17.69 -4.97 31.75
CA ASN A 96 -18.29 -5.96 32.65
C ASN A 96 -18.03 -5.62 34.12
N GLN A 97 -16.81 -5.19 34.48
CA GLN A 97 -16.48 -4.74 35.84
C GLN A 97 -17.30 -3.50 36.24
N LEU A 98 -17.43 -2.52 35.33
CA LEU A 98 -18.28 -1.35 35.55
C LEU A 98 -19.74 -1.74 35.78
N GLN A 99 -20.25 -2.72 35.04
CA GLN A 99 -21.62 -3.23 35.19
C GLN A 99 -21.82 -3.98 36.53
N VAL A 100 -20.82 -4.73 36.99
CA VAL A 100 -20.83 -5.37 38.32
C VAL A 100 -20.81 -4.32 39.44
N LEU A 101 -20.01 -3.26 39.28
CA LEU A 101 -19.97 -2.14 40.24
C LEU A 101 -21.28 -1.34 40.26
N GLN A 102 -21.91 -1.12 39.10
CA GLN A 102 -23.23 -0.47 39.00
C GLN A 102 -24.36 -1.34 39.55
N SER A 103 -24.29 -2.67 39.37
CA SER A 103 -25.29 -3.60 39.96
C SER A 103 -25.10 -3.82 41.46
N THR A 104 -23.94 -3.47 42.02
CA THR A 104 -23.65 -3.51 43.47
C THR A 104 -23.91 -2.16 44.16
N GLN A 105 -24.26 -1.09 43.41
CA GLN A 105 -24.79 0.12 44.04
C GLN A 105 -26.19 -0.16 44.61
N PRO A 106 -26.43 0.05 45.92
CA PRO A 106 -27.76 -0.07 46.48
C PRO A 106 -28.67 0.97 45.80
N GLN A 107 -29.80 0.52 45.28
CA GLN A 107 -30.94 1.36 44.95
C GLN A 107 -31.16 2.36 46.09
N HIS A 108 -30.85 3.64 45.86
CA HIS A 108 -31.16 4.70 46.80
C HIS A 108 -32.67 4.94 46.70
N TYR A 109 -33.43 4.17 47.47
CA TYR A 109 -34.86 4.36 47.67
C TYR A 109 -35.04 5.71 48.37
N LEU A 110 -35.47 6.74 47.64
CA LEU A 110 -36.16 7.87 48.28
C LEU A 110 -37.58 7.38 48.60
N PRO A 111 -38.03 7.41 49.87
CA PRO A 111 -39.43 7.16 50.19
C PRO A 111 -40.29 8.22 49.51
N GLN A 112 -41.27 7.78 48.71
CA GLN A 112 -42.22 8.63 47.99
C GLN A 112 -43.59 8.51 48.64
N ASP A 113 -43.64 8.79 49.94
CA ASP A 113 -44.84 8.59 50.77
C ASP A 113 -44.72 9.33 52.11
N ALA A 114 -44.60 10.67 52.06
CA ALA A 114 -44.77 11.50 53.28
C ALA A 114 -45.25 12.93 52.98
N SER A 115 -46.32 13.09 52.19
CA SER A 115 -47.20 14.27 52.13
C SER A 115 -48.17 14.04 50.97
N SER A 116 -49.49 13.98 51.09
CA SER A 116 -50.39 14.61 52.05
C SER A 116 -51.76 13.96 51.86
N ASN A 117 -52.24 13.24 52.87
CA ASN A 117 -53.68 13.09 53.07
C ASN A 117 -53.99 13.57 54.48
N TYR A 118 -53.94 14.89 54.65
CA TYR A 118 -54.64 15.55 55.74
C TYR A 118 -55.89 16.15 55.09
N SER A 119 -56.96 15.36 55.09
CA SER A 119 -58.31 15.87 54.85
C SER A 119 -58.61 16.90 55.94
N SER A 120 -58.59 18.17 55.57
CA SER A 120 -59.15 19.25 56.37
C SER A 120 -60.67 19.19 56.26
N ASP A 121 -61.30 18.31 57.02
CA ASP A 121 -62.73 18.38 57.30
C ASP A 121 -62.99 17.96 58.75
N ALA A 122 -63.73 18.82 59.44
CA ALA A 122 -64.24 18.73 60.81
C ALA A 122 -63.33 19.21 61.96
N TYR A 123 -63.35 20.52 62.21
CA TYR A 123 -63.91 21.03 63.47
C TYR A 123 -64.76 22.28 63.20
N LEU A 124 -66.05 22.13 63.45
CA LEU A 124 -66.96 23.21 63.80
C LEU A 124 -66.54 23.75 65.17
N GLU A 125 -66.23 25.04 65.25
CA GLU A 125 -66.80 26.00 66.20
C GLU A 125 -66.73 27.41 65.61
#